data_AF-A0A5C4SWR2-F1
#
_entry.id   AF-A0A5C4SWR2-F1
#
_cell.length_a   1.000
_cell.length_b   1.000
_cell.length_c   1.000
_cell.angle_alpha   90.00
_cell.angle_beta   90.00
_cell.angle_gamma   90.00
#
_symmetry.space_group_name_H-M   'P 1'
#
loop_
_entity.id
_entity.type
_entity.pdbx_description
1 polymer ?
#
loop_
_entity_poly.entity_id
_entity_poly.type
_entity_poly.pdbx_seq_one_letter_code
_entity_poly.pdbx_strand_id
1 'polypeptide(L)'
;MGLRGMARRRPLRALRPCARRAAQIGCLWQIGCLCLCLMGFGGVALAGAAPGETRIVGAEFTSPTRRYDHGVLGDAVEFGRLLIHVENTGASAAAAVSRTTLSVTLPPSRVFEDLAPRLWDVTGDALPEVVVIETDLAAGAQLAIYSADGGKFAATPHIGRSHRWLAPIGAADLDGDGFIEIAYIDRPHLARVLRIWRVRDGQLQQIASATGLTNHKIGEAVITSGIRDCGQGPEIVTVNGNWSRVVASRLVKGEIRSHDIGAFDPHLRLTAVLACRSQ
;
A
#
# COMPACT_ATOMS: atom_id res chain seq x y z
N MET A 1 25.27 -37.39 5.08
CA MET A 1 25.19 -36.78 6.43
C MET A 1 25.89 -35.43 6.37
N GLY A 2 25.13 -34.35 6.30
CA GLY A 2 25.67 -33.00 6.04
C GLY A 2 24.58 -31.96 6.30
N LEU A 3 24.40 -31.62 7.58
CA LEU A 3 23.48 -30.59 8.07
C LEU A 3 23.97 -29.22 7.59
N ARG A 4 23.23 -28.59 6.67
CA ARG A 4 23.39 -27.15 6.38
C ARG A 4 22.44 -26.37 7.30
N GLY A 5 23.04 -25.59 8.20
CA GLY A 5 22.36 -24.80 9.21
C GLY A 5 21.45 -23.72 8.62
N MET A 6 20.24 -23.64 9.17
CA MET A 6 19.25 -22.60 8.93
C MET A 6 19.75 -21.28 9.54
N ALA A 7 20.02 -20.28 8.71
CA ALA A 7 20.33 -18.94 9.17
C ALA A 7 19.04 -18.24 9.64
N ARG A 8 18.89 -18.09 10.97
CA ARG A 8 17.83 -17.28 11.58
C ARG A 8 18.08 -15.79 11.30
N ARG A 9 17.12 -15.09 10.71
CA ARG A 9 17.14 -13.62 10.56
C ARG A 9 16.54 -12.95 11.80
N ARG A 10 17.24 -11.94 12.34
CA ARG A 10 16.81 -11.11 13.49
C ARG A 10 15.89 -9.97 13.03
N PRO A 11 14.92 -9.53 13.86
CA PRO A 11 14.06 -8.40 13.52
C PRO A 11 14.79 -7.06 13.64
N LEU A 12 14.48 -6.13 12.73
CA LEU A 12 14.95 -4.75 12.75
C LEU A 12 14.15 -3.94 13.78
N ARG A 13 14.86 -3.21 14.65
CA ARG A 13 14.29 -2.27 15.63
C ARG A 13 13.73 -1.04 14.90
N ALA A 14 12.48 -0.68 15.21
CA ALA A 14 11.89 0.60 14.83
C ALA A 14 12.53 1.75 15.62
N LEU A 15 13.05 2.76 14.92
CA LEU A 15 13.48 4.03 15.51
C LEU A 15 12.32 5.03 15.45
N ARG A 16 11.97 5.59 16.62
CA ARG A 16 10.98 6.67 16.77
C ARG A 16 11.58 8.00 16.29
N PRO A 17 10.84 8.85 15.55
CA PRO A 17 11.26 10.22 15.33
C PRO A 17 10.98 11.11 16.55
N CYS A 18 11.99 11.90 16.88
CA CYS A 18 12.02 12.92 17.91
C CYS A 18 11.32 14.20 17.38
N ALA A 19 10.27 14.67 18.06
CA ALA A 19 9.59 15.92 17.71
C ALA A 19 10.51 17.13 17.97
N ARG A 20 10.72 17.96 16.94
CA ARG A 20 11.43 19.24 17.05
C ARG A 20 10.45 20.34 17.45
N ARG A 21 10.85 21.10 18.47
CA ARG A 21 10.21 22.31 18.98
C ARG A 21 10.20 23.42 17.91
N ALA A 22 9.06 24.09 17.75
CA ALA A 22 8.99 25.40 17.11
C ALA A 22 8.67 26.44 18.18
N ALA A 23 9.58 27.39 18.36
CA ALA A 23 9.40 28.59 19.15
C ALA A 23 8.76 29.67 18.25
N GLN A 24 7.72 30.33 18.73
CA GLN A 24 7.29 31.62 18.18
C GLN A 24 7.20 32.63 19.32
N ILE A 25 8.02 33.67 19.17
CA ILE A 25 8.09 34.86 20.01
C ILE A 25 6.97 35.81 19.55
N GLY A 26 6.33 36.43 20.53
CA GLY A 26 5.03 37.07 20.37
C GLY A 26 5.04 38.51 19.85
N CYS A 27 3.83 39.08 19.81
CA CYS A 27 3.64 40.51 19.94
C CYS A 27 2.28 40.77 20.62
N LEU A 28 2.37 41.48 21.75
CA LEU A 28 1.29 41.89 22.64
C LEU A 28 0.40 42.95 21.99
N TRP A 29 -0.93 42.86 22.14
CA TRP A 29 -1.80 44.02 22.32
C TRP A 29 -2.89 43.68 23.37
N GLN A 30 -2.93 44.50 24.41
CA GLN A 30 -3.87 44.45 25.55
C GLN A 30 -5.14 45.26 25.27
N ILE A 31 -6.07 45.16 26.23
CA ILE A 31 -7.36 45.86 26.45
C ILE A 31 -8.52 44.97 26.00
N GLY A 32 -9.38 44.38 26.85
CA GLY A 32 -9.76 44.69 28.22
C GLY A 32 -11.28 44.87 28.23
N CYS A 33 -12.04 43.88 28.69
CA CYS A 33 -13.42 44.11 29.11
C CYS A 33 -13.84 43.05 30.15
N LEU A 34 -13.96 43.55 31.39
CA LEU A 34 -14.53 42.89 32.54
C LEU A 34 -16.05 42.77 32.34
N CYS A 35 -16.63 41.58 32.47
CA CYS A 35 -18.03 41.47 32.89
C CYS A 35 -18.21 40.21 33.75
N LEU A 36 -18.52 40.47 35.00
CA LEU A 36 -18.78 39.55 36.09
C LEU A 36 -20.28 39.18 36.03
N CYS A 37 -20.63 37.89 36.08
CA CYS A 37 -21.77 37.36 36.86
C CYS A 37 -21.99 35.84 36.66
N LEU A 38 -21.76 35.09 37.75
CA LEU A 38 -22.67 34.11 38.34
C LEU A 38 -23.32 33.05 37.43
N MET A 39 -22.89 31.79 37.55
CA MET A 39 -23.58 30.74 38.31
C MET A 39 -22.95 29.37 38.03
N GLY A 40 -22.69 28.63 39.10
CA GLY A 40 -22.08 27.31 39.06
C GLY A 40 -22.98 26.30 38.37
N PHE A 41 -22.51 25.79 37.24
CA PHE A 41 -22.75 24.41 36.84
C PHE A 41 -21.39 23.74 36.79
N GLY A 42 -21.12 22.91 37.81
CA GLY A 42 -20.05 21.93 37.75
C GLY A 42 -20.38 20.96 36.63
N GLY A 43 -20.02 21.32 35.40
CA GLY A 43 -20.07 20.44 34.26
C GLY A 43 -19.06 19.34 34.50
N VAL A 44 -19.54 18.21 35.04
CA VAL A 44 -18.80 16.95 35.00
C VAL A 44 -18.59 16.66 33.52
N ALA A 45 -17.39 16.93 33.02
CA ALA A 45 -16.99 16.50 31.69
C ALA A 45 -16.97 14.97 31.73
N LEU A 46 -18.09 14.35 31.32
CA LEU A 46 -18.13 12.94 31.00
C LEU A 46 -17.15 12.75 29.84
N ALA A 47 -15.95 12.28 30.17
CA ALA A 47 -14.99 11.82 29.18
C ALA A 47 -15.69 10.72 28.38
N GLY A 48 -16.15 11.06 27.17
CA GLY A 48 -16.71 10.08 26.25
C GLY A 48 -15.67 9.00 26.01
N ALA A 49 -16.03 7.76 26.31
CA ALA A 49 -15.31 6.58 25.86
C ALA A 49 -15.09 6.68 24.35
N ALA A 50 -13.82 6.71 23.91
CA ALA A 50 -13.52 6.66 22.49
C ALA A 50 -14.11 5.35 21.92
N PRO A 51 -14.72 5.36 20.72
CA PRO A 51 -15.22 4.12 20.13
C PRO A 51 -14.08 3.10 20.00
N GLY A 52 -14.41 1.82 20.13
CA GLY A 52 -13.44 0.77 19.91
C GLY A 52 -12.94 0.78 18.47
N GLU A 53 -11.66 0.44 18.27
CA GLU A 53 -11.02 0.44 16.94
C GLU A 53 -10.62 -0.99 16.57
N THR A 54 -10.94 -1.39 15.34
CA THR A 54 -10.47 -2.64 14.74
C THR A 54 -9.41 -2.28 13.70
N ARG A 55 -8.19 -2.81 13.84
CA ARG A 55 -7.06 -2.45 12.99
C ARG A 55 -6.34 -3.69 12.49
N ILE A 56 -6.05 -3.76 11.19
CA ILE A 56 -5.10 -4.73 10.66
C ILE A 56 -3.68 -4.33 11.06
N VAL A 57 -2.98 -5.22 11.75
CA VAL A 57 -1.61 -4.99 12.26
C VAL A 57 -0.57 -5.86 11.55
N GLY A 58 -1.00 -6.80 10.71
CA GLY A 58 -0.12 -7.68 9.95
C GLY A 58 -0.90 -8.54 8.97
N ALA A 59 -0.21 -9.05 7.95
CA ALA A 59 -0.73 -10.07 7.07
C ALA A 59 0.42 -10.90 6.49
N GLU A 60 0.18 -12.19 6.25
CA GLU A 60 1.18 -13.10 5.67
C GLU A 60 0.54 -14.16 4.78
N PHE A 61 1.28 -14.60 3.77
CA PHE A 61 0.86 -15.73 2.95
C PHE A 61 1.31 -17.06 3.56
N THR A 62 0.47 -18.09 3.46
CA THR A 62 0.75 -19.44 3.93
C THR A 62 0.23 -20.48 2.94
N SER A 63 0.46 -21.76 3.23
CA SER A 63 0.08 -22.88 2.36
C SER A 63 0.74 -22.78 0.98
N PRO A 64 2.09 -22.87 0.89
CA PRO A 64 2.80 -22.82 -0.38
C PRO A 64 2.30 -23.91 -1.32
N THR A 65 2.18 -23.58 -2.60
CA THR A 65 1.58 -24.44 -3.62
C THR A 65 2.27 -24.28 -4.97
N ARG A 66 2.23 -25.35 -5.75
CA ARG A 66 2.75 -25.42 -7.13
C ARG A 66 1.64 -25.57 -8.17
N ARG A 67 0.39 -25.26 -7.79
CA ARG A 67 -0.78 -25.40 -8.67
C ARG A 67 -0.80 -24.39 -9.83
N TYR A 68 0.08 -23.39 -9.76
CA TYR A 68 0.28 -22.38 -10.79
C TYR A 68 1.79 -22.18 -10.95
N ASP A 69 2.30 -22.31 -12.17
CA ASP A 69 3.73 -22.46 -12.47
C ASP A 69 4.33 -21.23 -13.15
N HIS A 70 3.81 -20.03 -12.84
CA HIS A 70 4.20 -18.83 -13.56
C HIS A 70 5.63 -18.37 -13.27
N GLY A 71 6.08 -18.49 -12.01
CA GLY A 71 7.50 -18.28 -11.69
C GLY A 71 7.96 -16.83 -11.81
N VAL A 72 7.04 -15.87 -11.86
CA VAL A 72 7.36 -14.49 -12.25
C VAL A 72 8.26 -13.79 -11.23
N LEU A 73 8.17 -14.17 -9.94
CA LEU A 73 8.92 -13.60 -8.82
C LEU A 73 10.15 -14.42 -8.40
N GLY A 74 10.61 -15.35 -9.24
CA GLY A 74 11.89 -16.06 -9.07
C GLY A 74 11.77 -17.54 -8.70
N ASP A 75 10.70 -17.94 -8.02
CA ASP A 75 10.32 -19.34 -7.88
C ASP A 75 8.88 -19.56 -8.36
N ALA A 76 8.56 -20.79 -8.75
CA ALA A 76 7.22 -21.19 -9.17
C ALA A 76 6.43 -21.76 -7.99
N VAL A 77 6.51 -21.10 -6.84
CA VAL A 77 5.76 -21.43 -5.62
C VAL A 77 4.92 -20.23 -5.22
N GLU A 78 3.61 -20.40 -5.34
CA GLU A 78 2.63 -19.40 -4.93
C GLU A 78 1.96 -19.81 -3.62
N PHE A 79 0.97 -19.05 -3.16
CA PHE A 79 0.31 -19.33 -1.88
C PHE A 79 -1.19 -19.59 -2.01
N GLY A 80 -1.69 -20.56 -1.23
CA GLY A 80 -3.11 -20.91 -1.19
C GLY A 80 -3.90 -20.19 -0.12
N ARG A 81 -3.24 -19.51 0.82
CA ARG A 81 -3.88 -18.91 1.99
C ARG A 81 -3.25 -17.56 2.37
N LEU A 82 -4.09 -16.66 2.84
CA LEU A 82 -3.74 -15.38 3.45
C LEU A 82 -4.14 -15.42 4.93
N LEU A 83 -3.24 -15.06 5.82
CA LEU A 83 -3.53 -14.77 7.22
C LEU A 83 -3.56 -13.25 7.42
N ILE A 84 -4.56 -12.78 8.16
CA ILE A 84 -4.74 -11.36 8.51
C ILE A 84 -4.75 -11.25 10.02
N HIS A 85 -3.82 -10.47 10.58
CA HIS A 85 -3.70 -10.24 12.01
C HIS A 85 -4.38 -8.93 12.36
N VAL A 86 -5.34 -9.00 13.27
CA VAL A 86 -6.24 -7.91 13.61
C VAL A 86 -6.13 -7.64 15.10
N GLU A 87 -6.06 -6.36 15.46
CA GLU A 87 -6.08 -5.86 16.82
C GLU A 87 -7.41 -5.13 17.05
N ASN A 88 -8.12 -5.48 18.12
CA ASN A 88 -9.34 -4.79 18.53
C ASN A 88 -9.08 -4.11 19.87
N THR A 89 -9.30 -2.80 19.92
CA THR A 89 -9.22 -1.99 21.14
C THR A 89 -10.63 -1.71 21.62
N GLY A 90 -10.96 -2.08 22.85
CA GLY A 90 -12.27 -1.77 23.45
C GLY A 90 -12.47 -0.27 23.68
N ALA A 91 -13.73 0.16 23.84
CA ALA A 91 -14.07 1.59 23.95
C ALA A 91 -13.72 2.24 25.31
N SER A 92 -13.34 1.46 26.34
CA SER A 92 -13.21 1.98 27.71
C SER A 92 -11.83 2.60 27.99
N ALA A 93 -11.73 3.49 28.98
CA ALA A 93 -10.46 4.06 29.45
C ALA A 93 -9.46 3.01 30.00
N ALA A 94 -9.92 1.77 30.22
CA ALA A 94 -9.10 0.61 30.58
C ALA A 94 -9.03 -0.41 29.42
N ALA A 95 -9.11 0.06 28.17
CA ALA A 95 -9.32 -0.75 26.97
C ALA A 95 -8.41 -2.00 26.94
N ALA A 96 -9.04 -3.17 27.01
CA ALA A 96 -8.37 -4.41 26.69
C ALA A 96 -8.09 -4.43 25.18
N VAL A 97 -6.83 -4.71 24.85
CA VAL A 97 -6.40 -4.98 23.47
C VAL A 97 -6.51 -6.49 23.26
N SER A 98 -7.32 -6.90 22.27
CA SER A 98 -7.41 -8.30 21.85
C SER A 98 -6.83 -8.47 20.46
N ARG A 99 -6.21 -9.62 20.18
CA ARG A 99 -5.65 -9.94 18.86
C ARG A 99 -6.26 -11.21 18.32
N THR A 100 -6.67 -11.15 17.06
CA THR A 100 -7.26 -12.27 16.33
C THR A 100 -6.50 -12.47 15.03
N THR A 101 -6.41 -13.72 14.56
CA THR A 101 -5.90 -14.02 13.22
C THR A 101 -7.02 -14.65 12.40
N LEU A 102 -7.31 -14.03 11.27
CA LEU A 102 -8.28 -14.52 10.29
C LEU A 102 -7.54 -15.26 9.19
N SER A 103 -8.16 -16.30 8.64
CA SER A 103 -7.58 -17.14 7.59
C SER A 103 -8.47 -17.15 6.36
N VAL A 104 -7.99 -16.62 5.25
CA VAL A 104 -8.63 -16.66 3.94
C VAL A 104 -7.97 -17.75 3.09
N THR A 105 -8.71 -18.80 2.74
CA THR A 105 -8.22 -19.87 1.87
C THR A 105 -8.83 -19.72 0.47
N LEU A 106 -7.98 -19.67 -0.55
CA LEU A 106 -8.43 -19.60 -1.94
C LEU A 106 -8.84 -20.97 -2.48
N PRO A 107 -9.82 -21.02 -3.41
CA PRO A 107 -10.16 -22.25 -4.10
C PRO A 107 -8.97 -22.79 -4.92
N PRO A 108 -8.96 -24.08 -5.30
CA PRO A 108 -7.90 -24.67 -6.13
C PRO A 108 -7.64 -23.96 -7.46
N SER A 109 -8.61 -23.22 -7.98
CA SER A 109 -8.49 -22.47 -9.24
C SER A 109 -7.77 -21.13 -9.12
N ARG A 110 -7.29 -20.73 -7.93
CA ARG A 110 -6.63 -19.44 -7.72
C ARG A 110 -5.36 -19.54 -6.89
N VAL A 111 -4.50 -18.55 -6.89
CA VAL A 111 -3.35 -18.43 -5.98
C VAL A 111 -3.18 -16.98 -5.55
N PHE A 112 -2.53 -16.73 -4.43
CA PHE A 112 -1.92 -15.43 -4.17
C PHE A 112 -0.53 -15.44 -4.84
N GLU A 113 -0.36 -14.59 -5.86
CA GLU A 113 0.84 -14.54 -6.71
C GLU A 113 1.70 -13.32 -6.36
N ASP A 114 2.31 -13.37 -5.17
CA ASP A 114 3.11 -12.29 -4.60
C ASP A 114 4.01 -12.82 -3.46
N LEU A 115 4.99 -12.03 -3.02
CA LEU A 115 5.91 -12.42 -1.94
C LEU A 115 5.44 -12.01 -0.55
N ALA A 116 4.65 -10.95 -0.45
CA ALA A 116 4.06 -10.50 0.80
C ALA A 116 2.79 -9.67 0.55
N PRO A 117 1.77 -9.78 1.41
CA PRO A 117 0.65 -8.85 1.38
C PRO A 117 1.12 -7.42 1.68
N ARG A 118 0.46 -6.42 1.09
CA ARG A 118 0.69 -5.01 1.39
C ARG A 118 -0.40 -4.52 2.34
N LEU A 119 -0.01 -3.70 3.31
CA LEU A 119 -0.93 -3.02 4.21
C LEU A 119 -1.00 -1.56 3.81
N TRP A 120 -2.09 -1.16 3.16
CA TRP A 120 -2.31 0.19 2.64
C TRP A 120 -3.66 0.68 3.13
N ASP A 121 -3.69 1.92 3.64
CA ASP A 121 -4.94 2.63 3.87
C ASP A 121 -5.49 3.07 2.50
N VAL A 122 -6.38 2.24 1.95
CA VAL A 122 -6.95 2.46 0.61
C VAL A 122 -8.37 3.02 0.70
N THR A 123 -8.92 3.12 1.90
CA THR A 123 -10.23 3.75 2.17
C THR A 123 -10.09 5.21 2.61
N GLY A 124 -8.91 5.63 3.07
CA GLY A 124 -8.63 6.97 3.56
C GLY A 124 -9.04 7.20 5.02
N ASP A 125 -9.29 6.13 5.78
CA ASP A 125 -9.79 6.19 7.16
C ASP A 125 -8.67 6.11 8.22
N ALA A 126 -7.40 6.19 7.80
CA ALA A 126 -6.19 6.03 8.61
C ALA A 126 -5.97 4.62 9.17
N LEU A 127 -6.71 3.63 8.68
CA LEU A 127 -6.52 2.21 8.97
C LEU A 127 -6.12 1.47 7.68
N PRO A 128 -5.22 0.47 7.76
CA PRO A 128 -4.82 -0.25 6.56
C PRO A 128 -5.78 -1.39 6.23
N GLU A 129 -6.00 -1.59 4.93
CA GLU A 129 -6.52 -2.81 4.34
C GLU A 129 -5.38 -3.72 3.86
N VAL A 130 -5.71 -4.99 3.57
CA VAL A 130 -4.76 -5.92 2.95
C VAL A 130 -4.92 -5.92 1.44
N VAL A 131 -3.87 -5.53 0.72
CA VAL A 131 -3.81 -5.53 -0.75
C VAL A 131 -2.92 -6.67 -1.22
N VAL A 132 -3.45 -7.49 -2.12
CA VAL A 132 -2.80 -8.70 -2.63
C VAL A 132 -2.98 -8.84 -4.13
N ILE A 133 -2.16 -9.69 -4.74
CA ILE A 133 -2.37 -10.20 -6.10
C ILE A 133 -3.03 -11.57 -6.01
N GLU A 134 -4.27 -11.66 -6.44
CA GLU A 134 -5.02 -12.92 -6.55
C GLU A 134 -5.03 -13.32 -8.03
N THR A 135 -4.46 -14.48 -8.36
CA THR A 135 -4.38 -14.96 -9.74
C THR A 135 -5.31 -16.14 -9.93
N ASP A 136 -6.21 -16.03 -10.90
CA ASP A 136 -6.97 -17.16 -11.39
C ASP A 136 -6.16 -17.93 -12.43
N LEU A 137 -6.13 -19.26 -12.29
CA LEU A 137 -5.32 -20.15 -13.13
C LEU A 137 -5.69 -20.03 -14.61
N ALA A 138 -6.93 -19.67 -14.94
CA ALA A 138 -7.40 -19.51 -16.32
C ALA A 138 -7.41 -18.04 -16.77
N ALA A 139 -7.78 -17.11 -15.88
CA ALA A 139 -8.02 -15.71 -16.23
C ALA A 139 -6.87 -14.73 -15.91
N GLY A 140 -5.84 -15.19 -15.17
CA GLY A 140 -4.69 -14.37 -14.79
C GLY A 140 -4.92 -13.51 -13.54
N ALA A 141 -3.97 -12.65 -13.24
CA ALA A 141 -3.94 -11.84 -12.03
C ALA A 141 -5.05 -10.78 -11.96
N GLN A 142 -5.45 -10.46 -10.74
CA GLN A 142 -6.18 -9.26 -10.36
C GLN A 142 -5.56 -8.69 -9.07
N LEU A 143 -5.72 -7.39 -8.86
CA LEU A 143 -5.49 -6.80 -7.55
C LEU A 143 -6.77 -7.00 -6.73
N ALA A 144 -6.62 -7.44 -5.48
CA ALA A 144 -7.73 -7.67 -4.56
C ALA A 144 -7.46 -6.98 -3.22
N ILE A 145 -8.53 -6.50 -2.58
CA ILE A 145 -8.48 -5.79 -1.30
C ILE A 145 -9.35 -6.52 -0.28
N TYR A 146 -8.77 -6.82 0.87
CA TYR A 146 -9.43 -7.49 1.99
C TYR A 146 -9.51 -6.58 3.22
N SER A 147 -10.66 -6.62 3.88
CA SER A 147 -10.94 -5.88 5.13
C SER A 147 -10.51 -6.66 6.38
N ALA A 148 -10.60 -6.00 7.54
CA ALA A 148 -10.23 -6.56 8.84
C ALA A 148 -11.11 -7.74 9.30
N ASP A 149 -12.23 -8.01 8.63
CA ASP A 149 -13.07 -9.19 8.86
C ASP A 149 -12.71 -10.37 7.94
N GLY A 150 -11.69 -10.22 7.07
CA GLY A 150 -11.28 -11.23 6.09
C GLY A 150 -12.14 -11.26 4.83
N GLY A 151 -13.10 -10.37 4.69
CA GLY A 151 -13.91 -10.19 3.49
C GLY A 151 -13.11 -9.53 2.36
N LYS A 152 -13.20 -10.08 1.14
CA LYS A 152 -12.76 -9.37 -0.05
C LYS A 152 -13.86 -8.39 -0.48
N PHE A 153 -13.63 -7.09 -0.36
CA PHE A 153 -14.66 -6.10 -0.70
C PHE A 153 -14.48 -5.49 -2.10
N ALA A 154 -13.23 -5.43 -2.62
CA ALA A 154 -12.95 -4.85 -3.92
C ALA A 154 -11.87 -5.64 -4.68
N ALA A 155 -11.97 -5.61 -6.01
CA ALA A 155 -10.97 -6.17 -6.91
C ALA A 155 -11.00 -5.52 -8.29
N THR A 156 -9.86 -5.52 -8.99
CA THR A 156 -9.86 -5.25 -10.44
C THR A 156 -10.39 -6.45 -11.20
N PRO A 157 -10.80 -6.29 -12.47
CA PRO A 157 -10.98 -7.43 -13.37
C PRO A 157 -9.68 -8.24 -13.50
N HIS A 158 -9.82 -9.53 -13.77
CA HIS A 158 -8.70 -10.37 -14.17
C HIS A 158 -8.11 -9.89 -15.50
N ILE A 159 -6.79 -9.95 -15.65
CA ILE A 159 -6.07 -9.37 -16.79
C ILE A 159 -5.90 -10.33 -17.99
N GLY A 160 -6.92 -11.16 -18.22
CA GLY A 160 -7.14 -11.89 -19.46
C GLY A 160 -7.01 -13.41 -19.34
N ARG A 161 -5.79 -13.94 -19.36
CA ARG A 161 -5.52 -15.38 -19.42
C ARG A 161 -4.45 -15.83 -18.42
N SER A 162 -4.24 -17.14 -18.30
CA SER A 162 -3.12 -17.73 -17.55
C SER A 162 -1.77 -17.08 -17.89
N HIS A 163 -0.86 -17.07 -16.91
CA HIS A 163 0.48 -16.47 -16.98
C HIS A 163 0.44 -14.98 -17.32
N ARG A 164 -0.50 -14.27 -16.70
CA ARG A 164 -0.59 -12.81 -16.74
C ARG A 164 -0.56 -12.28 -15.32
N TRP A 165 0.45 -11.45 -15.05
CA TRP A 165 0.68 -10.86 -13.74
C TRP A 165 0.72 -9.34 -13.83
N LEU A 166 0.45 -8.66 -12.73
CA LEU A 166 0.54 -7.21 -12.59
C LEU A 166 1.40 -6.87 -11.38
N ALA A 167 2.12 -5.76 -11.46
CA ALA A 167 3.12 -5.36 -10.47
C ALA A 167 2.68 -4.12 -9.69
N PRO A 168 2.26 -4.24 -8.42
CA PRO A 168 1.87 -3.11 -7.59
C PRO A 168 3.00 -2.09 -7.42
N ILE A 169 2.66 -0.80 -7.51
CA ILE A 169 3.60 0.30 -7.26
C ILE A 169 3.38 0.89 -5.87
N GLY A 170 2.15 1.28 -5.55
CA GLY A 170 1.82 2.01 -4.34
C GLY A 170 0.37 2.46 -4.29
N ALA A 171 -0.05 3.00 -3.15
CA ALA A 171 -1.31 3.70 -2.96
C ALA A 171 -1.10 5.06 -2.31
N ALA A 172 -1.80 6.09 -2.77
CA ALA A 172 -1.81 7.45 -2.24
C ALA A 172 -2.98 8.26 -2.84
N ASP A 173 -3.32 9.39 -2.26
CA ASP A 173 -4.15 10.42 -2.91
C ASP A 173 -3.32 11.13 -3.99
N LEU A 174 -3.37 10.61 -5.22
CA LEU A 174 -2.49 10.95 -6.33
C LEU A 174 -2.85 12.28 -7.01
N ASP A 175 -4.09 12.73 -6.89
CA ASP A 175 -4.54 14.02 -7.46
C ASP A 175 -5.01 15.06 -6.42
N GLY A 176 -4.99 14.72 -5.13
CA GLY A 176 -5.23 15.63 -4.03
C GLY A 176 -6.70 15.88 -3.75
N ASP A 177 -7.59 14.98 -4.17
CA ASP A 177 -9.04 15.13 -4.00
C ASP A 177 -9.62 14.40 -2.77
N GLY A 178 -8.74 13.76 -1.99
CA GLY A 178 -9.07 13.05 -0.76
C GLY A 178 -9.46 11.59 -0.96
N PHE A 179 -9.53 11.08 -2.19
CA PHE A 179 -9.68 9.65 -2.45
C PHE A 179 -8.30 8.99 -2.62
N ILE A 180 -8.20 7.71 -2.26
CA ILE A 180 -6.95 6.97 -2.46
C ILE A 180 -6.98 6.26 -3.81
N GLU A 181 -5.90 6.43 -4.56
CA GLU A 181 -5.61 5.67 -5.76
C GLU A 181 -4.54 4.62 -5.53
N ILE A 182 -4.67 3.51 -6.24
CA ILE A 182 -3.71 2.44 -6.33
C ILE A 182 -3.12 2.41 -7.74
N ALA A 183 -1.79 2.43 -7.82
CA ALA A 183 -1.05 2.33 -9.07
C ALA A 183 -0.37 0.96 -9.22
N TYR A 184 -0.45 0.39 -10.42
CA TYR A 184 0.30 -0.81 -10.78
C TYR A 184 0.67 -0.84 -12.28
N ILE A 185 1.66 -1.66 -12.64
CA ILE A 185 1.95 -1.98 -14.04
C ILE A 185 1.21 -3.27 -14.45
N ASP A 186 0.31 -3.16 -15.41
CA ASP A 186 -0.32 -4.31 -16.07
C ASP A 186 0.70 -5.00 -17.00
N ARG A 187 0.95 -6.29 -16.72
CA ARG A 187 1.84 -7.16 -17.48
C ARG A 187 3.17 -6.47 -17.80
N PRO A 188 4.05 -6.27 -16.80
CA PRO A 188 5.31 -5.51 -16.95
C PRO A 188 6.26 -6.06 -18.03
N HIS A 189 6.09 -7.33 -18.42
CA HIS A 189 6.87 -7.99 -19.47
C HIS A 189 6.20 -8.00 -20.84
N LEU A 190 4.91 -7.64 -20.91
CA LEU A 190 4.11 -7.69 -22.13
C LEU A 190 3.48 -6.32 -22.44
N ALA A 191 2.42 -5.95 -21.70
CA ALA A 191 1.62 -4.76 -22.02
C ALA A 191 2.30 -3.46 -21.61
N ARG A 192 3.04 -3.47 -20.48
CA ARG A 192 3.79 -2.29 -19.99
C ARG A 192 2.90 -1.05 -19.85
N VAL A 193 1.75 -1.24 -19.20
CA VAL A 193 0.76 -0.19 -19.00
C VAL A 193 0.66 0.15 -17.53
N LEU A 194 0.99 1.38 -17.17
CA LEU A 194 0.63 1.96 -15.89
C LEU A 194 -0.89 2.12 -15.84
N ARG A 195 -1.52 1.57 -14.81
CA ARG A 195 -2.95 1.76 -14.52
C ARG A 195 -3.10 2.39 -13.15
N ILE A 196 -4.00 3.35 -13.04
CA ILE A 196 -4.38 4.00 -11.79
C ILE A 196 -5.85 3.69 -11.54
N TRP A 197 -6.12 3.14 -10.36
CA TRP A 197 -7.45 2.75 -9.90
C TRP A 197 -7.81 3.52 -8.64
N ARG A 198 -8.99 4.09 -8.58
CA ARG A 198 -9.53 4.74 -7.39
C ARG A 198 -10.39 3.77 -6.61
N VAL A 199 -10.23 3.76 -5.29
CA VAL A 199 -11.19 3.12 -4.39
C VAL A 199 -12.30 4.12 -4.09
N ARG A 200 -13.54 3.76 -4.44
CA ARG A 200 -14.71 4.58 -4.15
C ARG A 200 -15.93 3.69 -3.94
N ASP A 201 -16.68 3.96 -2.88
CA ASP A 201 -17.91 3.23 -2.54
C ASP A 201 -17.70 1.69 -2.49
N GLY A 202 -16.54 1.27 -1.97
CA GLY A 202 -16.16 -0.14 -1.89
C GLY A 202 -15.83 -0.81 -3.23
N GLN A 203 -15.60 -0.03 -4.29
CA GLN A 203 -15.28 -0.52 -5.64
C GLN A 203 -13.95 0.05 -6.14
N LEU A 204 -13.29 -0.71 -7.02
CA LEU A 204 -12.12 -0.25 -7.76
C LEU A 204 -12.55 0.24 -9.15
N GLN A 205 -12.32 1.54 -9.42
CA GLN A 205 -12.63 2.15 -10.70
C GLN A 205 -11.33 2.60 -11.38
N GLN A 206 -11.09 2.16 -12.61
CA GLN A 206 -9.92 2.64 -13.35
C GLN A 206 -10.18 4.08 -13.78
N ILE A 207 -9.30 4.99 -13.37
CA ILE A 207 -9.46 6.42 -13.70
C ILE A 207 -8.46 6.89 -14.74
N ALA A 208 -7.30 6.23 -14.87
CA ALA A 208 -6.29 6.61 -15.86
C ALA A 208 -5.38 5.44 -16.25
N SER A 209 -4.75 5.55 -17.43
CA SER A 209 -3.72 4.62 -17.87
C SER A 209 -2.69 5.25 -18.81
N ALA A 210 -1.46 4.73 -18.83
CA ALA A 210 -0.39 5.17 -19.72
C ALA A 210 0.48 3.97 -20.15
N THR A 211 0.83 3.93 -21.44
CA THR A 211 1.64 2.84 -22.02
C THR A 211 3.14 3.15 -21.94
N GLY A 212 3.97 2.13 -22.16
CA GLY A 212 5.42 2.28 -22.28
C GLY A 212 6.19 2.29 -20.96
N LEU A 213 5.54 1.91 -19.85
CA LEU A 213 6.14 1.91 -18.50
C LEU A 213 6.22 0.50 -17.93
N THR A 214 7.30 0.21 -17.23
CA THR A 214 7.51 -1.08 -16.54
C THR A 214 8.19 -0.85 -15.19
N ASN A 215 8.21 -1.89 -14.37
CA ASN A 215 8.81 -1.87 -13.04
C ASN A 215 9.35 -3.24 -12.60
N HIS A 216 9.35 -4.25 -13.48
CA HIS A 216 9.68 -5.61 -13.06
C HIS A 216 10.35 -6.42 -14.17
N LYS A 217 11.38 -7.18 -13.81
CA LYS A 217 12.03 -8.18 -14.67
C LYS A 217 11.70 -9.57 -14.15
N ILE A 218 11.36 -10.49 -15.05
CA ILE A 218 11.06 -11.88 -14.71
C ILE A 218 12.17 -12.47 -13.85
N GLY A 219 11.79 -13.09 -12.74
CA GLY A 219 12.69 -13.75 -11.82
C GLY A 219 13.25 -12.86 -10.70
N GLU A 220 13.01 -11.54 -10.74
CA GLU A 220 13.36 -10.66 -9.64
C GLU A 220 12.32 -10.74 -8.52
N ALA A 221 12.78 -10.83 -7.27
CA ALA A 221 11.92 -10.73 -6.09
C ALA A 221 11.57 -9.27 -5.70
N VAL A 222 11.86 -8.31 -6.58
CA VAL A 222 11.75 -6.88 -6.28
C VAL A 222 11.07 -6.14 -7.43
N ILE A 223 10.14 -5.27 -7.05
CA ILE A 223 9.50 -4.33 -7.96
C ILE A 223 10.29 -3.02 -7.92
N THR A 224 10.79 -2.59 -9.07
CA THR A 224 11.57 -1.36 -9.29
C THR A 224 10.62 -0.20 -9.60
N SER A 225 9.86 0.23 -8.60
CA SER A 225 8.99 1.42 -8.65
C SER A 225 8.65 1.89 -7.24
N GLY A 226 8.01 3.04 -7.13
CA GLY A 226 7.38 3.49 -5.89
C GLY A 226 6.64 4.81 -6.08
N ILE A 227 6.01 5.28 -5.00
CA ILE A 227 5.46 6.62 -4.92
C ILE A 227 6.39 7.46 -4.03
N ARG A 228 6.66 8.70 -4.43
CA ARG A 228 7.39 9.69 -3.62
C ARG A 228 6.61 11.00 -3.57
N ASP A 229 6.84 11.80 -2.55
CA ASP A 229 6.42 13.20 -2.51
C ASP A 229 7.63 14.06 -2.13
N CYS A 230 8.01 14.97 -3.03
CA CYS A 230 9.13 15.89 -2.86
C CYS A 230 8.66 17.32 -2.52
N GLY A 231 7.45 17.49 -2.01
CA GLY A 231 6.85 18.77 -1.62
C GLY A 231 5.94 19.40 -2.67
N GLN A 232 5.64 18.69 -3.76
CA GLN A 232 4.74 19.14 -4.83
C GLN A 232 3.56 18.17 -5.00
N GLY A 233 3.35 17.28 -4.04
CA GLY A 233 2.41 16.17 -4.14
C GLY A 233 3.04 14.91 -4.73
N PRO A 234 2.31 13.79 -4.64
CA PRO A 234 2.85 12.48 -4.97
C PRO A 234 3.16 12.29 -6.46
N GLU A 235 4.21 11.53 -6.72
CA GLU A 235 4.65 11.09 -8.04
C GLU A 235 4.87 9.59 -8.05
N ILE A 236 4.38 8.93 -9.09
CA ILE A 236 4.69 7.54 -9.41
C ILE A 236 6.04 7.52 -10.12
N VAL A 237 7.00 6.77 -9.58
CA VAL A 237 8.32 6.57 -10.20
C VAL A 237 8.41 5.15 -10.74
N THR A 238 8.70 5.03 -12.03
CA THR A 238 8.85 3.77 -12.77
C THR A 238 10.06 3.85 -13.71
N VAL A 239 10.26 2.81 -14.52
CA VAL A 239 11.20 2.82 -15.64
C VAL A 239 10.46 2.72 -16.97
N ASN A 240 11.03 3.25 -18.04
CA ASN A 240 10.44 3.07 -19.38
C ASN A 240 10.59 1.62 -19.87
N GLY A 241 9.80 1.24 -20.87
CA GLY A 241 9.67 -0.15 -21.30
C GLY A 241 10.96 -0.83 -21.79
N ASN A 242 11.98 -0.07 -22.18
CA ASN A 242 13.29 -0.59 -22.58
C ASN A 242 14.37 -0.48 -21.47
N TRP A 243 13.98 -0.12 -20.24
CA TRP A 243 14.86 -0.04 -19.07
C TRP A 243 16.01 0.97 -19.19
N SER A 244 15.86 2.02 -20.00
CA SER A 244 16.91 3.02 -20.20
C SER A 244 16.72 4.29 -19.36
N ARG A 245 15.47 4.65 -19.04
CA ARG A 245 15.12 5.92 -18.38
C ARG A 245 14.26 5.69 -17.15
N VAL A 246 14.48 6.51 -16.13
CA VAL A 246 13.56 6.66 -15.00
C VAL A 246 12.49 7.68 -15.38
N VAL A 247 11.23 7.32 -15.14
CA VAL A 247 10.07 8.11 -15.50
C VAL A 247 9.28 8.46 -14.25
N ALA A 248 9.00 9.74 -14.05
CA ALA A 248 8.07 10.23 -13.05
C ALA A 248 6.72 10.56 -13.70
N SER A 249 5.64 10.08 -13.09
CA SER A 249 4.27 10.23 -13.57
C SER A 249 3.40 10.86 -12.49
N ARG A 250 2.54 11.81 -12.87
CA ARG A 250 1.52 12.43 -12.01
C ARG A 250 0.14 12.21 -12.58
N LEU A 251 -0.85 12.03 -11.71
CA LEU A 251 -2.25 12.09 -12.07
C LEU A 251 -2.69 13.55 -12.04
N VAL A 252 -3.14 14.09 -13.18
CA VAL A 252 -3.57 15.49 -13.31
C VAL A 252 -4.86 15.51 -14.11
N LYS A 253 -5.97 15.89 -13.47
CA LYS A 253 -7.29 16.00 -14.11
C LYS A 253 -7.71 14.71 -14.84
N GLY A 254 -7.50 13.54 -14.22
CA GLY A 254 -7.83 12.24 -14.80
C GLY A 254 -6.84 11.72 -15.86
N GLU A 255 -5.75 12.44 -16.13
CA GLU A 255 -4.73 12.02 -17.09
C GLU A 255 -3.39 11.74 -16.41
N ILE A 256 -2.62 10.80 -16.95
CA ILE A 256 -1.24 10.54 -16.50
C ILE A 256 -0.28 11.41 -17.29
N ARG A 257 0.37 12.36 -16.62
CA ARG A 257 1.44 13.18 -17.19
C ARG A 257 2.79 12.62 -16.76
N SER A 258 3.56 12.16 -17.73
CA SER A 258 4.86 11.52 -17.50
C SER A 258 6.00 12.35 -18.04
N HIS A 259 7.13 12.36 -17.34
CA HIS A 259 8.37 12.97 -17.82
C HIS A 259 9.58 12.15 -17.39
N ASP A 260 10.62 12.22 -18.22
CA ASP A 260 11.91 11.61 -17.98
C ASP A 260 12.69 12.39 -16.91
N ILE A 261 13.24 11.68 -15.92
CA ILE A 261 14.01 12.28 -14.81
C ILE A 261 15.45 11.76 -14.72
N GLY A 262 15.93 11.04 -15.74
CA GLY A 262 17.32 10.58 -15.82
C GLY A 262 17.48 9.17 -16.38
N ALA A 263 18.74 8.78 -16.59
CA ALA A 263 19.07 7.40 -16.97
C ALA A 263 18.73 6.44 -15.82
N PHE A 264 18.32 5.21 -16.17
CA PHE A 264 18.17 4.15 -15.19
C PHE A 264 19.50 3.43 -14.98
N ASP A 265 20.01 3.43 -13.75
CA ASP A 265 21.15 2.59 -13.35
C ASP A 265 20.63 1.35 -12.59
N PRO A 266 20.80 0.12 -13.14
CA PRO A 266 20.41 -1.11 -12.47
C PRO A 266 21.07 -1.34 -11.11
N HIS A 267 22.26 -0.78 -10.86
CA HIS A 267 22.99 -0.92 -9.60
C HIS A 267 22.41 -0.04 -8.50
N LEU A 268 21.95 1.17 -8.86
CA LEU A 268 21.37 2.13 -7.91
C LEU A 268 19.85 1.97 -7.78
N ARG A 269 19.21 1.33 -8.76
CA ARG A 269 17.75 1.19 -8.89
C ARG A 269 17.08 2.56 -8.72
N LEU A 270 16.11 2.67 -7.81
CA LEU A 270 15.34 3.90 -7.59
C LEU A 270 15.51 4.47 -6.18
N THR A 271 16.44 3.97 -5.36
CA THR A 271 16.52 4.33 -3.94
C THR A 271 16.76 5.82 -3.71
N ALA A 272 17.70 6.44 -4.43
CA ALA A 272 17.94 7.88 -4.33
C ALA A 272 16.76 8.69 -4.87
N VAL A 273 16.22 8.28 -6.01
CA VAL A 273 15.09 8.94 -6.69
C VAL A 273 13.85 8.97 -5.81
N LEU A 274 13.48 7.83 -5.21
CA LEU A 274 12.32 7.71 -4.31
C LEU A 274 12.52 8.53 -3.02
N ALA A 275 13.76 8.77 -2.62
CA ALA A 275 14.11 9.64 -1.50
C ALA A 275 14.31 11.12 -1.91
N CYS A 276 13.82 11.53 -3.09
CA CYS A 276 13.91 12.88 -3.62
C CYS A 276 15.35 13.41 -3.78
N ARG A 277 16.29 12.52 -4.12
CA ARG A 277 17.67 12.85 -4.47
C ARG A 277 17.96 12.53 -5.93
N SER A 278 18.93 13.21 -6.52
CA SER A 278 19.48 12.85 -7.83
C SER A 278 20.17 11.48 -7.77
N GLN A 279 20.18 10.77 -8.90
CA GLN A 279 21.05 9.60 -9.10
C GLN A 279 22.50 10.03 -9.30
#